data_AF-A0A165H6B6-F1
#
_entry.id   AF-A0A165H6B6-F1
#
_cell.length_a   1.000
_cell.length_b   1.000
_cell.length_c   1.000
_cell.angle_alpha   90.00
_cell.angle_beta   90.00
_cell.angle_gamma   90.00
#
_symmetry.space_group_name_H-M   'P 1'
#
loop_
_entity.id
_entity.type
_entity.pdbx_description
1 polymer ?
#
loop_
_entity_poly.entity_id
_entity_poly.type
_entity_poly.pdbx_seq_one_letter_code
_entity_poly.pdbx_strand_id
1 'polypeptide(L)'
;MSNGEPLTDDDRKPWLQIVRTAAVKTCGVEGAAGHETGVVIACSALRRSYRDLLRGITEGEVHHSKENQVLHTYFVFIDGPREVLLERMHLRKNHFMKSRMLDSQLATLEDPRGEDGVFVVNLTDSPEEQVRTALQALAQSGVKPAESEHPAREEVGHGVPVVIDSESSKDSPGPAENPKTVTEVSV
;
A
#
# COMPACT_ATOMS: atom_id res chain seq x y z
N MET A 1 -11.31 -8.44 6.28
CA MET A 1 -12.59 -7.74 5.99
C MET A 1 -13.60 -8.59 5.20
N SER A 2 -13.32 -9.87 4.88
CA SER A 2 -14.19 -10.72 4.05
C SER A 2 -15.60 -10.95 4.64
N ASN A 3 -15.74 -10.93 5.97
CA ASN A 3 -17.02 -11.09 6.66
C ASN A 3 -17.81 -9.78 6.88
N GLY A 4 -17.34 -8.64 6.37
CA GLY A 4 -18.02 -7.35 6.51
C GLY A 4 -17.81 -6.61 7.83
N GLU A 5 -17.05 -7.19 8.76
CA GLU A 5 -16.63 -6.52 10.00
C GLU A 5 -15.40 -5.64 9.76
N PRO A 6 -15.39 -4.37 10.22
CA PRO A 6 -14.21 -3.51 10.19
C PRO A 6 -13.06 -4.09 11.00
N LEU A 7 -11.85 -4.05 10.45
CA LEU A 7 -10.63 -4.30 11.23
C LEU A 7 -10.51 -3.27 12.36
N THR A 8 -9.87 -3.65 13.46
CA THR A 8 -9.49 -2.77 14.57
C THR A 8 -8.10 -2.17 14.35
N ASP A 9 -7.70 -1.22 15.18
CA ASP A 9 -6.34 -0.67 15.14
C ASP A 9 -5.30 -1.75 15.47
N ASP A 10 -5.61 -2.64 16.41
CA ASP A 10 -4.77 -3.77 16.80
C ASP A 10 -4.61 -4.80 15.67
N ASP A 11 -5.64 -4.99 14.85
CA ASP A 11 -5.54 -5.85 13.65
C ASP A 11 -4.64 -5.22 12.56
N ARG A 12 -4.65 -3.89 12.45
CA ARG A 12 -3.92 -3.17 11.39
C ARG A 12 -2.45 -2.96 11.71
N LYS A 13 -2.11 -2.79 12.99
CA LYS A 13 -0.75 -2.46 13.42
C LYS A 13 0.30 -3.49 12.96
N PRO A 14 0.12 -4.82 13.15
CA PRO A 14 1.08 -5.81 12.66
C PRO A 14 1.26 -5.77 11.15
N TRP A 15 0.17 -5.57 10.40
CA TRP A 15 0.23 -5.45 8.95
C TRP A 15 1.03 -4.22 8.49
N LEU A 16 0.81 -3.06 9.10
CA LEU A 16 1.57 -1.84 8.81
C LEU A 16 3.08 -2.01 9.10
N GLN A 17 3.43 -2.72 10.16
CA GLN A 17 4.82 -3.05 10.48
C GLN A 17 5.45 -3.95 9.41
N ILE A 18 4.71 -4.94 8.90
CA ILE A 18 5.16 -5.79 7.80
C ILE A 18 5.38 -4.96 6.55
N VAL A 19 4.43 -4.08 6.20
CA VAL A 19 4.54 -3.18 5.04
C VAL A 19 5.80 -2.31 5.13
N ARG A 20 6.05 -1.68 6.29
CA ARG A 20 7.25 -0.87 6.52
C ARG A 20 8.53 -1.71 6.41
N THR A 21 8.57 -2.87 7.05
CA THR A 21 9.73 -3.75 7.05
C THR A 21 10.07 -4.24 5.64
N ALA A 22 9.05 -4.61 4.86
CA ALA A 22 9.21 -4.99 3.47
C ALA A 22 9.76 -3.84 2.63
N ALA A 23 9.21 -2.62 2.79
CA ALA A 23 9.67 -1.44 2.07
C ALA A 23 11.16 -1.12 2.35
N VAL A 24 11.56 -1.12 3.62
CA VAL A 24 12.97 -0.91 4.02
C VAL A 24 13.87 -1.98 3.42
N LYS A 25 13.48 -3.25 3.50
CA LYS A 25 14.27 -4.35 2.94
C LYS A 25 14.45 -4.22 1.43
N THR A 26 13.38 -3.93 0.68
CA THR A 26 13.43 -3.80 -0.77
C THR A 26 14.35 -2.64 -1.18
N CYS A 27 14.13 -1.45 -0.63
CA CYS A 27 14.96 -0.27 -0.93
C CYS A 27 16.42 -0.44 -0.50
N GLY A 28 16.68 -1.08 0.65
CA GLY A 28 18.03 -1.30 1.15
C GLY A 28 18.85 -2.30 0.33
N VAL A 29 18.22 -3.37 -0.18
CA VAL A 29 18.88 -4.38 -1.03
C VAL A 29 19.23 -3.80 -2.40
N GLU A 30 18.31 -3.05 -3.00
CA GLU A 30 18.52 -2.46 -4.32
C GLU A 30 19.42 -1.22 -4.27
N GLY A 31 19.40 -0.45 -3.16
CA GLY A 31 20.36 0.63 -2.88
C GLY A 31 21.82 0.19 -2.89
N ALA A 32 22.10 -1.03 -2.42
CA ALA A 32 23.44 -1.60 -2.43
C ALA A 32 23.96 -1.92 -3.85
N ALA A 33 23.08 -1.98 -4.85
CA ALA A 33 23.44 -2.15 -6.26
C ALA A 33 23.83 -0.83 -6.95
N GLY A 34 23.88 0.30 -6.21
CA GLY A 34 24.29 1.60 -6.74
C GLY A 34 23.15 2.45 -7.32
N HIS A 35 21.89 2.01 -7.19
CA HIS A 35 20.70 2.74 -7.60
C HIS A 35 19.88 3.14 -6.38
N GLU A 36 19.58 4.43 -6.21
CA GLU A 36 18.55 4.84 -5.24
C GLU A 36 17.20 4.31 -5.72
N THR A 37 16.60 3.42 -4.94
CA THR A 37 15.36 2.72 -5.30
C THR A 37 14.25 3.02 -4.30
N GLY A 38 13.03 3.13 -4.83
CA GLY A 38 11.83 3.41 -4.05
C GLY A 38 10.74 2.40 -4.37
N VAL A 39 9.80 2.23 -3.44
CA VAL A 39 8.62 1.37 -3.61
C VAL A 39 7.35 2.20 -3.53
N VAL A 40 6.36 1.88 -4.36
CA VAL A 40 5.02 2.46 -4.30
C VAL A 40 4.07 1.42 -3.72
N ILE A 41 3.32 1.81 -2.69
CA ILE A 41 2.42 0.91 -1.96
C ILE A 41 1.03 1.53 -1.92
N ALA A 42 0.02 0.78 -2.37
CA ALA A 42 -1.37 1.15 -2.14
C ALA A 42 -1.75 0.81 -0.69
N CYS A 43 -1.97 1.83 0.15
CA CYS A 43 -2.34 1.68 1.54
C CYS A 43 -3.36 2.77 1.91
N SER A 44 -4.41 2.41 2.65
CA SER A 44 -5.44 3.39 3.05
C SER A 44 -4.92 4.39 4.09
N ALA A 45 -3.97 3.99 4.94
CA ALA A 45 -3.27 4.85 5.92
C ALA A 45 -4.15 5.93 6.59
N LEU A 46 -5.35 5.52 7.01
CA LEU A 46 -6.45 6.43 7.35
C LEU A 46 -6.17 7.30 8.57
N ARG A 47 -5.46 6.76 9.57
CA ARG A 47 -5.09 7.48 10.79
C ARG A 47 -3.67 8.02 10.71
N ARG A 48 -3.42 9.14 11.41
CA ARG A 48 -2.08 9.70 11.57
C ARG A 48 -1.12 8.70 12.21
N SER A 49 -1.56 7.96 13.22
CA SER A 49 -0.74 6.91 13.86
C SER A 49 -0.28 5.82 12.88
N TYR A 50 -1.07 5.53 11.85
CA TYR A 50 -0.67 4.58 10.80
C TYR A 50 0.39 5.19 9.88
N ARG A 51 0.23 6.46 9.51
CA ARG A 51 1.20 7.20 8.70
C ARG A 51 2.52 7.36 9.42
N ASP A 52 2.50 7.65 10.72
CA ASP A 52 3.68 7.77 11.56
C ASP A 52 4.45 6.44 11.67
N LEU A 53 3.73 5.32 11.83
CA LEU A 53 4.34 3.98 11.79
C LEU A 53 5.03 3.72 10.44
N LEU A 54 4.38 4.06 9.33
CA LEU A 54 4.96 3.92 7.99
C LEU A 54 6.16 4.85 7.75
N ARG A 55 6.20 6.02 8.40
CA ARG A 55 7.39 6.90 8.45
C ARG A 55 8.53 6.33 9.30
N GLY A 56 8.28 5.27 10.08
CA GLY A 56 9.24 4.70 11.02
C GLY A 56 9.29 5.43 12.38
N ILE A 57 8.23 6.18 12.71
CA ILE A 57 8.04 6.81 14.01
C ILE A 57 7.24 5.84 14.88
N THR A 58 7.86 5.28 15.93
CA THR A 58 7.16 4.51 16.96
C THR A 58 7.36 5.19 18.30
N GLU A 59 6.26 5.41 19.04
CA GLU A 59 6.29 5.99 20.40
C GLU A 59 6.80 7.44 20.51
N GLY A 60 6.70 8.23 19.43
CA GLY A 60 7.09 9.64 19.43
C GLY A 60 8.60 9.88 19.31
N GLU A 61 9.40 8.82 19.19
CA GLU A 61 10.83 8.89 18.94
C GLU A 61 11.18 8.22 17.59
N VAL A 62 12.07 8.85 16.84
CA VAL A 62 12.70 8.20 15.69
C VAL A 62 13.71 7.21 16.26
N HIS A 63 13.40 5.92 16.29
CA HIS A 63 14.36 4.93 16.77
C HIS A 63 15.54 4.87 15.81
N HIS A 64 16.61 5.59 16.08
CA HIS A 64 17.86 5.44 15.37
C HIS A 64 18.60 4.17 15.85
N SER A 65 18.02 2.98 15.67
CA SER A 65 18.81 1.76 15.71
C SER A 65 19.61 1.66 14.40
N LYS A 66 20.77 0.99 14.42
CA LYS A 66 21.57 0.74 13.21
C LYS A 66 20.79 -0.04 12.13
N GLU A 67 19.66 -0.67 12.48
CA GLU A 67 18.73 -1.31 11.54
C GLU A 67 17.64 -0.37 10.99
N ASN A 68 17.44 0.83 11.56
CA ASN A 68 16.44 1.78 11.07
C ASN A 68 17.04 2.65 9.95
N GLN A 69 17.17 2.06 8.77
CA GLN A 69 17.44 2.82 7.56
C GLN A 69 16.40 3.94 7.43
N VAL A 70 16.88 5.17 7.24
CA VAL A 70 16.03 6.33 7.01
C VAL A 70 15.41 6.18 5.62
N LEU A 71 14.26 5.50 5.56
CA LEU A 71 13.43 5.45 4.36
C LEU A 71 12.46 6.62 4.40
N HIS A 72 12.77 7.65 3.62
CA HIS A 72 11.87 8.78 3.36
C HIS A 72 10.53 8.26 2.84
N THR A 73 9.44 8.66 3.49
CA THR A 73 8.10 8.15 3.22
C THR A 73 7.17 9.31 2.90
N TYR A 74 6.56 9.24 1.71
CA TYR A 74 5.63 10.24 1.21
C TYR A 74 4.25 9.62 1.01
N PHE A 75 3.21 10.43 1.09
CA PHE A 75 1.82 9.99 0.90
C PHE A 75 1.16 10.79 -0.21
N VAL A 76 0.51 10.08 -1.13
CA VAL A 76 -0.40 10.69 -2.10
C VAL A 76 -1.81 10.44 -1.61
N PHE A 77 -2.43 11.48 -1.04
CA PHE A 77 -3.80 11.44 -0.56
C PHE A 77 -4.77 11.83 -1.67
N ILE A 78 -5.53 10.85 -2.16
CA ILE A 78 -6.56 11.10 -3.18
C ILE A 78 -7.85 11.53 -2.45
N ASP A 79 -8.16 12.82 -2.53
CA ASP A 79 -9.30 13.43 -1.84
C ASP A 79 -10.45 13.70 -2.80
N GLY A 80 -11.67 13.50 -2.32
CA GLY A 80 -12.85 13.77 -3.11
C GLY A 80 -14.16 13.56 -2.34
N PRO A 81 -15.27 14.07 -2.87
CA PRO A 81 -16.56 13.94 -2.23
C PRO A 81 -17.00 12.47 -2.16
N ARG A 82 -17.67 12.13 -1.06
CA ARG A 82 -18.19 10.78 -0.79
C ARG A 82 -19.06 10.28 -1.94
N GLU A 83 -19.83 11.17 -2.55
CA GLU A 83 -20.77 10.87 -3.64
C GLU A 83 -20.04 10.32 -4.86
N VAL A 84 -18.89 10.90 -5.21
CA VAL A 84 -18.06 10.45 -6.35
C VAL A 84 -17.39 9.11 -6.05
N LEU A 85 -16.90 8.90 -4.83
CA LEU A 85 -16.37 7.60 -4.40
C LEU A 85 -17.45 6.51 -4.51
N LEU A 86 -18.63 6.81 -3.99
CA LEU A 86 -19.76 5.89 -4.00
C LEU A 86 -20.19 5.56 -5.44
N GLU A 87 -20.31 6.55 -6.31
CA GLU A 87 -20.62 6.36 -7.73
C GLU A 87 -19.59 5.46 -8.42
N ARG A 88 -18.29 5.74 -8.24
CA ARG A 88 -17.20 4.92 -8.79
C ARG A 88 -17.23 3.47 -8.29
N MET A 89 -17.61 3.25 -7.03
CA MET A 89 -17.77 1.91 -6.48
C MET A 89 -18.93 1.16 -7.12
N HIS A 90 -20.08 1.83 -7.34
CA HIS A 90 -21.25 1.21 -7.98
C HIS A 90 -21.01 0.84 -9.45
N LEU A 91 -20.19 1.60 -10.17
CA LEU A 91 -19.85 1.31 -11.57
C LEU A 91 -18.96 0.06 -11.73
N ARG A 92 -18.28 -0.39 -10.66
CA ARG A 92 -17.48 -1.61 -10.69
C ARG A 92 -18.39 -2.84 -10.58
N LYS A 93 -18.54 -3.57 -11.70
CA LYS A 93 -19.26 -4.85 -11.72
C LYS A 93 -18.60 -5.85 -10.75
N ASN A 94 -19.40 -6.67 -10.06
CA ASN A 94 -18.99 -7.73 -9.13
C ASN A 94 -18.34 -7.34 -7.79
N HIS A 95 -18.27 -6.05 -7.43
CA HIS A 95 -17.80 -5.64 -6.10
C HIS A 95 -18.91 -4.94 -5.32
N PHE A 96 -19.72 -5.71 -4.59
CA PHE A 96 -20.68 -5.16 -3.62
C PHE A 96 -19.94 -4.76 -2.34
N MET A 97 -19.01 -3.80 -2.44
CA MET A 97 -18.56 -3.08 -1.25
C MET A 97 -19.76 -2.26 -0.76
N LYS A 98 -20.40 -2.75 0.31
CA LYS A 98 -21.59 -2.15 0.91
C LYS A 98 -21.25 -0.70 1.29
N SER A 99 -22.08 0.27 0.92
CA SER A 99 -21.98 1.69 1.28
C SER A 99 -21.51 1.94 2.72
N ARG A 100 -21.99 1.11 3.66
CA ARG A 100 -21.60 1.09 5.07
C ARG A 100 -20.09 0.97 5.32
N MET A 101 -19.35 0.28 4.44
CA MET A 101 -17.89 0.16 4.52
C MET A 101 -17.20 1.46 4.09
N LEU A 102 -17.71 2.13 3.05
CA LEU A 102 -17.21 3.46 2.70
C LEU A 102 -17.42 4.43 3.87
N ASP A 103 -18.60 4.40 4.47
CA ASP A 103 -18.92 5.25 5.63
C ASP A 103 -17.98 4.99 6.81
N SER A 104 -17.63 3.74 7.12
CA SER A 104 -16.69 3.43 8.20
C SER A 104 -15.25 3.84 7.87
N GLN A 105 -14.82 3.74 6.62
CA GLN A 105 -13.51 4.22 6.18
C GLN A 105 -13.42 5.75 6.31
N LEU A 106 -14.43 6.48 5.83
CA LEU A 106 -14.48 7.94 5.94
C LEU A 106 -14.57 8.41 7.39
N ALA A 107 -15.29 7.68 8.26
CA ALA A 107 -15.32 7.97 9.69
C ALA A 107 -13.99 7.70 10.40
N THR A 108 -13.15 6.82 9.85
CA THR A 108 -11.80 6.51 10.38
C THR A 108 -10.73 7.45 9.83
N LEU A 109 -11.01 8.16 8.74
CA LEU A 109 -10.07 9.06 8.07
C LEU A 109 -9.78 10.26 8.96
N GLU A 110 -8.52 10.37 9.37
CA GLU A 110 -7.94 11.58 9.95
C GLU A 110 -7.26 12.34 8.81
N ASP A 111 -7.81 13.51 8.46
CA ASP A 111 -7.36 14.33 7.33
C ASP A 111 -5.83 14.56 7.37
N PRO A 112 -5.08 14.03 6.39
CA PRO A 112 -3.63 14.13 6.37
C PRO A 112 -3.12 15.49 5.86
N ARG A 113 -4.02 16.40 5.44
CA ARG A 113 -3.65 17.72 4.93
C ARG A 113 -2.83 18.51 5.96
N GLY A 114 -1.67 18.99 5.52
CA GLY A 114 -0.73 19.76 6.34
C GLY A 114 0.30 18.93 7.09
N GLU A 115 0.23 17.59 7.03
CA GLU A 115 1.34 16.75 7.47
C GLU A 115 2.52 16.80 6.48
N ASP A 116 3.73 16.64 7.00
CA ASP A 116 4.93 16.59 6.17
C ASP A 116 4.93 15.36 5.25
N GLY A 117 5.41 15.58 4.01
CA GLY A 117 5.44 14.57 2.95
C GLY A 117 4.08 14.10 2.44
N VAL A 118 2.99 14.82 2.71
CA VAL A 118 1.65 14.52 2.17
C VAL A 118 1.32 15.42 1.00
N PHE A 119 0.92 14.81 -0.11
CA PHE A 119 0.47 15.49 -1.32
C PHE A 119 -0.97 15.14 -1.62
N VAL A 120 -1.83 16.15 -1.80
CA VAL A 120 -3.24 15.94 -2.11
C VAL A 120 -3.43 15.91 -3.62
N VAL A 121 -4.18 14.93 -4.08
CA VAL A 121 -4.58 14.77 -5.48
C VAL A 121 -6.09 14.71 -5.54
N ASN A 122 -6.70 15.42 -6.49
CA ASN A 122 -8.14 15.45 -6.60
C ASN A 122 -8.67 14.17 -7.26
N LEU A 123 -9.60 13.50 -6.58
CA LEU A 123 -10.27 12.30 -7.05
C LEU A 123 -10.95 12.51 -8.40
N THR A 124 -11.52 13.70 -8.66
CA THR A 124 -12.29 13.95 -9.89
C THR A 124 -11.43 14.10 -11.13
N ASP A 125 -10.12 14.29 -10.97
CA ASP A 125 -9.18 14.38 -12.09
C ASP A 125 -9.05 13.02 -12.80
N SER A 126 -8.60 13.03 -14.05
CA SER A 126 -8.30 11.79 -14.76
C SER A 126 -7.11 11.07 -14.11
N PRO A 127 -6.99 9.73 -14.23
CA PRO A 127 -5.85 9.01 -13.68
C PRO A 127 -4.49 9.58 -14.13
N GLU A 128 -4.39 10.05 -15.36
CA GLU A 128 -3.17 10.65 -15.92
C GLU A 128 -2.82 11.96 -15.22
N GLU A 129 -3.83 12.81 -14.97
CA GLU A 129 -3.66 14.08 -14.25
C GLU A 129 -3.34 13.86 -12.77
N GLN A 130 -3.93 12.83 -12.16
CA GLN A 130 -3.61 12.42 -10.79
C GLN A 130 -2.14 11.98 -10.67
N VAL A 131 -1.68 11.14 -11.60
CA VAL A 131 -0.28 10.68 -11.66
C VAL A 131 0.66 11.85 -11.92
N ARG A 132 0.33 12.72 -12.88
CA ARG A 132 1.12 13.92 -13.19
C ARG A 132 1.29 14.81 -11.97
N THR A 133 0.21 15.06 -11.24
CA THR A 133 0.21 15.89 -10.02
C THR A 133 1.06 15.25 -8.92
N ALA A 134 0.90 13.94 -8.70
CA ALA A 134 1.69 13.20 -7.71
C ALA A 134 3.20 13.24 -8.04
N LEU A 135 3.57 13.01 -9.30
CA LEU A 135 4.97 13.05 -9.75
C LEU A 135 5.58 14.44 -9.61
N GLN A 136 4.84 15.50 -9.94
CA GLN A 136 5.30 16.88 -9.77
C GLN A 136 5.56 17.21 -8.29
N ALA A 137 4.67 16.79 -7.41
CA ALA A 137 4.81 17.02 -5.97
C ALA A 137 6.02 16.26 -5.39
N LEU A 138 6.19 14.99 -5.76
CA LEU A 138 7.33 14.17 -5.37
C LEU A 138 8.67 14.77 -5.86
N ALA A 139 8.71 15.27 -7.09
CA ALA A 139 9.91 15.91 -7.65
C ALA A 139 10.32 17.16 -6.87
N GLN A 140 9.37 17.95 -6.36
CA GLN A 140 9.65 19.12 -5.53
C GLN A 140 10.27 18.74 -4.18
N SER A 141 9.99 17.53 -3.69
CA SER A 141 10.62 16.96 -2.48
C SER A 141 11.92 16.20 -2.78
N GLY A 142 12.48 16.34 -3.98
CA GLY A 142 13.75 15.74 -4.36
C GLY A 142 13.67 14.27 -4.78
N VAL A 143 12.46 13.69 -4.86
CA VAL A 143 12.26 12.32 -5.37
C VAL A 143 12.29 12.36 -6.89
N LYS A 144 13.29 11.73 -7.49
CA LYS A 144 13.35 11.57 -8.94
C LYS A 144 12.64 10.28 -9.35
N PRO A 145 11.72 10.31 -10.32
CA PRO A 145 11.23 9.09 -10.94
C PRO A 145 12.43 8.32 -11.50
N ALA A 146 12.42 6.99 -11.39
CA ALA A 146 13.42 6.17 -12.08
C ALA A 146 13.37 6.51 -13.58
N GLU A 147 14.52 6.80 -14.18
CA GLU A 147 14.63 6.92 -15.63
C GLU A 147 14.27 5.55 -16.21
N SER A 148 13.06 5.42 -16.76
CA SER A 148 12.59 4.15 -17.27
C SER A 148 13.30 3.84 -18.58
N GLU A 149 14.36 3.04 -18.54
CA GLU A 149 14.82 2.28 -19.73
C GLU A 149 13.92 1.06 -20.03
N HIS A 150 12.76 0.96 -19.39
CA HIS A 150 11.80 -0.10 -19.67
C HIS A 150 10.78 0.40 -20.71
N PRO A 151 10.75 -0.16 -21.93
CA PRO A 151 9.67 0.12 -22.87
C PRO A 151 8.35 -0.24 -22.20
N ALA A 152 7.29 0.50 -22.55
CA ALA A 152 5.92 0.22 -22.13
C ALA A 152 5.70 -1.29 -22.14
N ARG A 153 5.45 -1.88 -20.96
CA ARG A 153 5.30 -3.34 -20.81
C ARG A 153 4.14 -3.81 -21.70
N GLU A 154 4.45 -4.24 -22.92
CA GLU A 154 3.70 -5.25 -23.63
C GLU A 154 3.69 -6.51 -22.75
N GLU A 155 2.49 -6.97 -22.41
CA GLU A 155 2.13 -8.30 -21.93
C GLU A 155 3.23 -9.05 -21.15
N VAL A 156 3.49 -8.64 -19.90
CA VAL A 156 4.27 -9.45 -18.97
C VAL A 156 3.32 -10.36 -18.20
N GLY A 157 3.31 -11.63 -18.58
CA GLY A 157 2.63 -12.70 -17.88
C GLY A 157 2.97 -12.72 -16.39
N HIS A 158 1.93 -12.90 -15.59
CA HIS A 158 1.94 -13.43 -14.22
C HIS A 158 3.10 -12.96 -13.32
N GLY A 159 3.22 -11.64 -13.15
CA GLY A 159 3.73 -11.11 -11.89
C GLY A 159 2.71 -11.42 -10.81
N VAL A 160 3.02 -12.39 -9.94
CA VAL A 160 2.16 -12.76 -8.81
C VAL A 160 1.82 -11.49 -8.03
N PRO A 161 0.54 -11.07 -7.95
CA PRO A 161 0.18 -10.04 -7.00
C PRO A 161 0.52 -10.60 -5.62
N VAL A 162 1.27 -9.85 -4.82
CA VAL A 162 1.43 -10.17 -3.40
C VAL A 162 0.06 -9.95 -2.74
N VAL A 163 -0.80 -10.94 -2.90
CA VAL A 163 -2.04 -11.12 -2.13
C VAL A 163 -1.59 -11.81 -0.86
N ILE A 164 -1.49 -11.03 0.21
CA ILE A 164 -1.28 -11.58 1.54
C ILE A 164 -2.66 -12.02 2.03
N ASP A 165 -3.08 -13.23 1.64
CA ASP A 165 -4.31 -13.83 2.17
C ASP A 165 -4.09 -14.17 3.64
N SER A 166 -4.82 -13.44 4.50
CA SER A 166 -4.94 -13.72 5.91
C SER A 166 -5.98 -14.83 6.10
N GLU A 167 -5.58 -16.10 6.05
CA GLU A 167 -6.39 -17.18 6.61
C GLU A 167 -5.69 -17.84 7.80
N SER A 168 -6.42 -17.77 8.91
CA SER A 168 -6.10 -18.33 10.21
C SER A 168 -5.96 -19.85 10.15
N SER A 169 -4.81 -20.32 10.64
CA SER A 169 -4.57 -21.61 11.29
C SER A 169 -5.81 -22.29 11.87
N LYS A 170 -6.05 -23.55 11.47
CA LYS A 170 -6.47 -24.63 12.37
C LYS A 170 -5.88 -25.98 11.96
N ASP A 171 -5.30 -26.60 12.98
CA ASP A 171 -5.15 -28.04 13.25
C ASP A 171 -3.85 -28.80 12.91
N SER A 172 -3.53 -29.68 13.86
CA SER A 172 -2.25 -30.29 14.26
C SER A 172 -1.84 -31.54 13.43
N PRO A 173 -0.64 -32.16 13.68
CA PRO A 173 0.18 -32.79 12.65
C PRO A 173 0.06 -34.32 12.54
N GLY A 174 0.44 -34.87 11.37
CA GLY A 174 0.71 -36.29 11.12
C GLY A 174 1.42 -36.51 9.77
N PRO A 175 2.26 -37.56 9.61
CA PRO A 175 3.53 -37.41 8.90
C PRO A 175 3.61 -38.02 7.48
N ALA A 176 4.61 -37.51 6.75
CA ALA A 176 5.43 -38.14 5.71
C ALA A 176 4.77 -38.75 4.47
N GLU A 177 5.03 -38.16 3.29
CA GLU A 177 5.84 -38.75 2.20
C GLU A 177 5.89 -37.80 0.99
N ASN A 178 7.00 -37.82 0.26
CA ASN A 178 7.34 -37.05 -0.94
C ASN A 178 7.37 -38.05 -2.14
N PRO A 179 7.55 -37.67 -3.43
CA PRO A 179 7.20 -36.48 -4.22
C PRO A 179 6.39 -36.84 -5.51
N LYS A 180 6.14 -35.82 -6.36
CA LYS A 180 5.67 -35.85 -7.77
C LYS A 180 4.13 -35.86 -7.90
N THR A 181 3.50 -34.90 -8.54
CA THR A 181 3.32 -34.88 -10.01
C THR A 181 2.76 -33.53 -10.47
N VAL A 182 3.25 -33.06 -11.61
CA VAL A 182 2.77 -31.90 -12.38
C VAL A 182 1.35 -32.14 -12.89
N THR A 183 0.43 -31.19 -12.72
CA THR A 183 -0.75 -31.11 -13.59
C THR A 183 -1.20 -29.64 -13.70
N GLU A 184 -1.14 -29.13 -14.94
CA GLU A 184 -1.81 -27.93 -15.43
C GLU A 184 -3.32 -27.98 -15.14
N VAL A 185 -3.95 -26.86 -14.74
CA VAL A 185 -5.25 -26.44 -15.29
C VAL A 185 -5.35 -24.91 -15.25
N SER A 186 -5.58 -24.34 -16.42
CA SER A 186 -5.85 -22.93 -16.72
C SER A 186 -7.18 -22.43 -16.13
N VAL A 187 -7.22 -21.17 -15.67
CA VAL A 187 -7.99 -20.03 -16.23
C VAL A 187 -7.28 -18.74 -15.83
#